data_AF-A0A545AQ46-F1
#
_entry.id   AF-A0A545AQ46-F1
#
_cell.length_a   1.000
_cell.length_b   1.000
_cell.length_c   1.000
_cell.angle_alpha   90.00
_cell.angle_beta   90.00
_cell.angle_gamma   90.00
#
_symmetry.space_group_name_H-M   'P 1'
#
loop_
_entity.id
_entity.type
_entity.pdbx_description
1 polymer ?
#
loop_
_entity_poly.entity_id
_entity_poly.type
_entity_poly.pdbx_seq_one_letter_code
_entity_poly.pdbx_strand_id
1 'polypeptide(L)'
;MTELRKPFLLLAGVFAVLTVALETGSALLTAHADTAGLTTATKGLGMETGGFEDVRGLATPYLALIDVIVIFTLGLYLLSLLLPRSAVGRASGAVTVVGAVLLLILAIGLLIAAVRDLILMVTLFVAAPFGTIVYLIRWGAFPLDDAVLLLRLLIFLKVVVFAMLLLAQPRFLQNKGLVALLATTGLATLAVTLVYGFVPTILVSIVDAAAAVVIAAVAAIWASILALGSLPAVVEAIRASRSSVR
;
A
#
# COMPACT_ATOMS: atom_id res chain seq x y z
N MET A 1 -29.06 22.05 -5.22
CA MET A 1 -28.57 21.01 -4.28
C MET A 1 -28.10 19.85 -5.13
N THR A 2 -26.79 19.64 -5.29
CA THR A 2 -26.28 18.55 -6.12
C THR A 2 -26.51 17.25 -5.37
N GLU A 3 -27.45 16.43 -5.84
CA GLU A 3 -27.75 15.14 -5.22
C GLU A 3 -26.53 14.21 -5.29
N LEU A 4 -26.32 13.45 -4.22
CA LEU A 4 -25.28 12.44 -4.15
C LEU A 4 -25.52 11.37 -5.23
N ARG A 5 -24.61 11.24 -6.19
CA ARG A 5 -24.74 10.21 -7.23
C ARG A 5 -24.21 8.88 -6.71
N LYS A 6 -25.05 8.19 -5.93
CA LYS A 6 -24.80 6.88 -5.31
C LYS A 6 -24.11 5.84 -6.21
N PRO A 7 -24.46 5.65 -7.51
CA PRO A 7 -23.82 4.62 -8.32
C PRO A 7 -22.31 4.87 -8.54
N PHE A 8 -21.90 6.11 -8.80
CA PHE A 8 -20.49 6.45 -8.99
C PHE A 8 -19.68 6.26 -7.70
N LEU A 9 -20.32 6.53 -6.55
CA LEU A 9 -19.70 6.35 -5.25
C LEU A 9 -19.46 4.88 -4.91
N LEU A 10 -20.43 4.02 -5.21
CA LEU A 10 -20.29 2.57 -5.04
C LEU A 10 -19.22 1.99 -5.97
N LEU A 11 -19.22 2.40 -7.24
CA LEU A 11 -18.18 2.01 -8.20
C LEU A 11 -16.79 2.43 -7.74
N ALA A 12 -16.64 3.66 -7.23
CA ALA A 12 -15.37 4.11 -6.67
C ALA A 12 -14.90 3.23 -5.51
N GLY A 13 -15.81 2.84 -4.61
CA GLY A 13 -15.51 1.92 -3.52
C GLY A 13 -15.08 0.54 -4.02
N VAL A 14 -15.78 -0.02 -5.01
CA VAL A 14 -15.43 -1.32 -5.61
C VAL A 14 -14.04 -1.27 -6.25
N PHE A 15 -13.75 -0.24 -7.03
CA PHE A 15 -12.44 -0.09 -7.65
C PHE A 15 -11.33 0.13 -6.62
N ALA A 16 -11.57 0.87 -5.54
CA ALA A 16 -10.60 1.04 -4.47
C ALA A 16 -10.27 -0.30 -3.77
N VAL A 17 -11.30 -1.12 -3.50
CA VAL A 17 -11.12 -2.47 -2.96
C VAL A 17 -10.34 -3.35 -3.93
N LEU A 18 -10.64 -3.27 -5.23
CA LEU A 18 -9.90 -3.99 -6.26
C LEU A 18 -8.43 -3.57 -6.30
N THR A 19 -8.11 -2.29 -6.11
CA THR A 19 -6.72 -1.80 -6.03
C THR A 19 -5.98 -2.47 -4.88
N VAL A 20 -6.56 -2.46 -3.68
CA VAL A 20 -5.93 -3.12 -2.50
C VAL A 20 -5.78 -4.61 -2.71
N ALA A 21 -6.78 -5.28 -3.31
CA ALA A 21 -6.71 -6.70 -3.61
C ALA A 21 -5.58 -7.02 -4.60
N LEU A 22 -5.38 -6.17 -5.63
CA LEU A 22 -4.27 -6.30 -6.57
C LEU A 22 -2.92 -6.03 -5.92
N GLU A 23 -2.80 -5.03 -5.04
CA GLU A 23 -1.54 -4.71 -4.36
C GLU A 23 -1.13 -5.82 -3.39
N THR A 24 -2.06 -6.28 -2.56
CA THR A 24 -1.81 -7.38 -1.61
C THR A 24 -1.62 -8.73 -2.30
N GLY A 25 -2.36 -8.97 -3.40
CA GLY A 25 -2.26 -10.18 -4.21
C GLY A 25 -1.16 -10.15 -5.27
N SER A 26 -0.45 -9.03 -5.43
CA SER A 26 0.56 -8.87 -6.48
C SER A 26 1.64 -9.94 -6.43
N ALA A 27 2.02 -10.34 -5.22
CA ALA A 27 2.94 -11.43 -4.92
C ALA A 27 2.53 -12.77 -5.54
N LEU A 28 1.23 -13.07 -5.65
CA LEU A 28 0.73 -14.30 -6.26
C LEU A 28 0.73 -14.22 -7.80
N LEU A 29 0.51 -13.01 -8.34
CA LEU A 29 0.43 -12.75 -9.77
C LEU A 29 1.82 -12.71 -10.42
N THR A 30 2.83 -12.18 -9.73
CA THR A 30 4.19 -12.04 -10.25
C THR A 30 5.10 -13.22 -9.95
N ALA A 31 4.73 -14.11 -9.01
CA ALA A 31 5.49 -15.33 -8.71
C ALA A 31 5.54 -16.35 -9.87
N HIS A 32 4.71 -16.20 -10.90
CA HIS A 32 4.63 -17.10 -12.05
C HIS A 32 5.48 -16.65 -13.25
N ALA A 33 6.24 -15.55 -13.12
CA ALA A 33 7.06 -15.01 -14.18
C ALA A 33 8.40 -15.77 -14.33
N ASP A 34 8.39 -16.77 -15.21
CA ASP A 34 9.54 -17.33 -15.95
C ASP A 34 10.82 -17.70 -15.17
N THR A 35 10.67 -18.52 -14.13
CA THR A 35 11.80 -19.27 -13.56
C THR A 35 12.25 -20.43 -14.44
N ALA A 36 11.62 -20.68 -15.60
CA ALA A 36 11.86 -21.82 -16.48
C ALA A 36 13.32 -21.89 -17.00
N GLY A 37 13.92 -20.74 -17.36
CA GLY A 37 15.31 -20.69 -17.81
C GLY A 37 16.32 -20.98 -16.70
N LEU A 38 16.09 -20.42 -15.50
CA LEU A 38 16.98 -20.57 -14.34
C LEU A 38 16.85 -21.95 -13.69
N THR A 39 15.64 -22.52 -13.65
CA THR A 39 15.37 -23.90 -13.20
C THR A 39 16.01 -24.92 -14.14
N THR A 40 16.03 -24.65 -15.45
CA THR A 40 16.71 -25.52 -16.43
C THR A 40 18.24 -25.47 -16.25
N ALA A 41 18.82 -24.28 -16.03
CA ALA A 41 20.25 -24.11 -15.77
C ALA A 41 20.70 -24.73 -14.43
N THR A 42 19.91 -24.56 -13.36
CA THR A 42 20.19 -25.12 -12.03
C THR A 42 20.05 -26.64 -11.99
N LYS A 43 19.04 -27.20 -12.68
CA LYS A 43 18.93 -28.66 -12.89
C LYS A 43 20.12 -29.23 -13.65
N GLY A 44 20.64 -28.51 -14.66
CA GLY A 44 21.85 -28.89 -15.39
C GLY A 44 23.12 -28.90 -14.53
N LEU A 45 23.13 -28.16 -13.42
CA LEU A 45 24.24 -28.05 -12.48
C LEU A 45 24.08 -28.94 -11.23
N GLY A 46 23.01 -29.74 -11.14
CA GLY A 46 22.75 -30.62 -9.99
C GLY A 46 22.41 -29.87 -8.70
N MET A 47 22.00 -28.60 -8.78
CA MET A 47 21.58 -27.80 -7.63
C MET A 47 20.07 -27.95 -7.40
N GLU A 48 19.66 -28.31 -6.18
CA GLU A 48 18.25 -28.30 -5.79
C GLU A 48 17.74 -26.85 -5.72
N THR A 49 16.61 -26.57 -6.39
CA THR A 49 16.00 -25.24 -6.47
C THR A 49 15.26 -24.83 -5.19
N GLY A 50 15.39 -25.59 -4.10
CA GLY A 50 14.54 -25.60 -2.90
C GLY A 50 14.57 -24.36 -1.99
N GLY A 51 15.11 -23.22 -2.44
CA GLY A 51 15.12 -21.96 -1.68
C GLY A 51 15.00 -20.69 -2.53
N PHE A 52 14.79 -20.81 -3.84
CA PHE A 52 14.88 -19.70 -4.81
C PHE A 52 13.52 -19.24 -5.35
N GLU A 53 12.42 -19.70 -4.78
CA GLU A 53 11.10 -19.69 -5.42
C GLU A 53 10.33 -18.36 -5.39
N ASP A 54 10.87 -17.27 -4.84
CA ASP A 54 10.13 -16.00 -4.82
C ASP A 54 11.06 -14.79 -4.88
N VAL A 55 11.37 -14.33 -6.09
CA VAL A 55 11.84 -12.97 -6.32
C VAL A 55 10.61 -12.12 -6.54
N ARG A 56 10.06 -11.57 -5.46
CA ARG A 56 8.85 -10.74 -5.46
C ARG A 56 9.21 -9.27 -5.31
N GLY A 57 8.47 -8.41 -6.00
CA GLY A 57 8.49 -6.97 -5.72
C GLY A 57 7.90 -6.69 -4.34
N LEU A 58 8.67 -6.05 -3.49
CA LEU A 58 8.31 -5.59 -2.14
C LEU A 58 7.55 -4.26 -2.19
N ALA A 59 7.83 -3.38 -3.16
CA ALA A 59 7.22 -2.05 -3.18
C ALA A 59 5.69 -2.11 -3.41
N THR A 60 5.23 -2.99 -4.30
CA THR A 60 3.82 -3.07 -4.69
C THR A 60 2.91 -3.48 -3.54
N PRO A 61 3.17 -4.55 -2.75
CA PRO A 61 2.37 -4.87 -1.58
C PRO A 61 2.38 -3.76 -0.52
N TYR A 62 3.44 -2.97 -0.43
CA TYR A 62 3.56 -1.89 0.56
C TYR A 62 2.66 -0.70 0.23
N LEU A 63 2.33 -0.48 -1.06
CA LEU A 63 1.33 0.53 -1.45
C LEU A 63 -0.04 0.26 -0.82
N ALA A 64 -0.36 -1.02 -0.55
CA ALA A 64 -1.62 -1.41 0.09
C ALA A 64 -1.80 -0.78 1.47
N LEU A 65 -0.71 -0.46 2.18
CA LEU A 65 -0.79 0.23 3.46
C LEU A 65 -1.47 1.60 3.32
N ILE A 66 -1.18 2.34 2.26
CA ILE A 66 -1.78 3.65 2.01
C ILE A 66 -3.20 3.47 1.47
N ASP A 67 -3.43 2.50 0.59
CA ASP A 67 -4.75 2.28 -0.01
C ASP A 67 -5.78 1.73 0.99
N VAL A 68 -5.36 0.92 1.96
CA VAL A 68 -6.22 0.52 3.09
C VAL A 68 -6.68 1.74 3.87
N ILE A 69 -5.84 2.77 4.04
CA ILE A 69 -6.24 4.04 4.67
C ILE A 69 -7.27 4.77 3.81
N VAL A 70 -7.10 4.79 2.48
CA VAL A 70 -8.05 5.39 1.56
C VAL A 70 -9.42 4.72 1.72
N ILE A 71 -9.46 3.38 1.66
CA ILE A 71 -10.70 2.61 1.82
C ILE A 71 -11.29 2.85 3.19
N PHE A 72 -10.49 2.83 4.24
CA PHE A 72 -10.94 3.08 5.61
C PHE A 72 -11.62 4.45 5.74
N THR A 73 -10.95 5.50 5.23
CA THR A 73 -11.46 6.88 5.28
C THR A 73 -12.70 7.05 4.40
N LEU A 74 -12.70 6.44 3.21
CA LEU A 74 -13.86 6.42 2.32
C LEU A 74 -15.03 5.69 2.97
N GLY A 75 -14.78 4.55 3.62
CA GLY A 75 -15.76 3.76 4.35
C GLY A 75 -16.42 4.55 5.48
N LEU A 76 -15.63 5.25 6.30
CA LEU A 76 -16.17 6.16 7.33
C LEU A 76 -17.00 7.29 6.73
N TYR A 77 -16.56 7.86 5.61
CA TYR A 77 -17.33 8.87 4.87
C TYR A 77 -18.67 8.31 4.38
N LEU A 78 -18.69 7.11 3.80
CA LEU A 78 -19.91 6.43 3.37
C LEU A 78 -20.84 6.10 4.53
N LEU A 79 -20.28 5.62 5.63
CA LEU A 79 -21.01 5.28 6.84
C LEU A 79 -21.74 6.51 7.40
N SER A 80 -21.11 7.69 7.32
CA SER A 80 -21.72 8.95 7.75
C SER A 80 -22.93 9.40 6.92
N LEU A 81 -23.07 8.87 5.69
CA LEU A 81 -24.21 9.14 4.82
C LEU A 81 -25.39 8.20 5.08
N LEU A 82 -25.13 7.01 5.64
CA LEU A 82 -26.14 5.97 5.88
C LEU A 82 -26.72 6.02 7.30
N LEU A 83 -25.94 6.45 8.29
CA LEU A 83 -26.32 6.38 9.71
C LEU A 83 -26.68 7.75 10.32
N PRO A 84 -27.57 7.79 11.33
CA PRO A 84 -27.92 9.00 12.06
C PRO A 84 -26.71 9.61 12.80
N ARG A 85 -26.60 10.95 12.76
CA ARG A 85 -25.42 11.71 13.23
C ARG A 85 -24.99 11.43 14.67
N SER A 86 -25.91 11.02 15.56
CA SER A 86 -25.62 10.73 16.97
C SER A 86 -24.89 9.41 17.19
N ALA A 87 -25.11 8.39 16.35
CA ALA A 87 -24.44 7.09 16.45
C ALA A 87 -23.05 7.11 15.78
N VAL A 88 -22.91 7.88 14.69
CA VAL A 88 -21.68 7.91 13.87
C VAL A 88 -20.51 8.55 14.61
N GLY A 89 -20.73 9.62 15.39
CA GLY A 89 -19.64 10.35 16.05
C GLY A 89 -18.81 9.47 17.01
N ARG A 90 -19.49 8.68 17.86
CA ARG A 90 -18.83 7.82 18.86
C ARG A 90 -18.19 6.58 18.24
N ALA A 91 -18.93 5.90 17.36
CA ALA A 91 -18.44 4.69 16.71
C ALA A 91 -17.27 4.99 15.76
N SER A 92 -17.36 6.08 14.97
CA SER A 92 -16.30 6.49 14.04
C SER A 92 -15.01 6.85 14.77
N GLY A 93 -15.09 7.55 15.91
CA GLY A 93 -13.92 7.87 16.73
C GLY A 93 -13.18 6.62 17.22
N ALA A 94 -13.91 5.69 17.86
CA ALA A 94 -13.31 4.45 18.37
C ALA A 94 -12.72 3.57 17.25
N VAL A 95 -13.45 3.43 16.14
CA VAL A 95 -13.00 2.66 14.97
C VAL A 95 -11.76 3.29 14.34
N THR A 96 -11.68 4.63 14.29
CA THR A 96 -10.50 5.35 13.79
C THR A 96 -9.28 5.14 14.66
N VAL A 97 -9.41 5.19 15.99
CA VAL A 97 -8.29 4.94 16.91
C VAL A 97 -7.76 3.53 16.72
N VAL A 98 -8.65 2.52 16.77
CA VAL A 98 -8.25 1.12 16.65
C VAL A 98 -7.62 0.86 15.28
N GLY A 99 -8.25 1.34 14.21
CA GLY A 99 -7.72 1.22 12.85
C GLY A 99 -6.35 1.88 12.69
N ALA A 100 -6.17 3.10 13.22
CA ALA A 100 -4.91 3.82 13.14
C ALA A 100 -3.79 3.15 13.95
N VAL A 101 -4.09 2.63 15.15
CA VAL A 101 -3.10 1.90 15.97
C VAL A 101 -2.68 0.60 15.31
N LEU A 102 -3.62 -0.21 14.81
CA LEU A 102 -3.30 -1.46 14.11
C LEU A 102 -2.46 -1.21 12.86
N LEU A 103 -2.85 -0.19 12.08
CA LEU A 103 -2.11 0.21 10.89
C LEU A 103 -0.72 0.73 11.23
N LEU A 104 -0.57 1.51 12.30
CA LEU A 104 0.73 2.02 12.73
C LEU A 104 1.68 0.86 13.12
N ILE A 105 1.17 -0.11 13.89
CA ILE A 105 1.93 -1.31 14.26
C ILE A 105 2.34 -2.09 13.00
N LEU A 106 1.41 -2.31 12.08
CA LEU A 106 1.67 -3.02 10.82
C LEU A 106 2.70 -2.27 9.96
N ALA A 107 2.55 -0.96 9.80
CA ALA A 107 3.45 -0.13 9.00
C ALA A 107 4.88 -0.10 9.58
N ILE A 108 5.02 -0.03 10.91
CA ILE A 108 6.32 -0.11 11.58
C ILE A 108 6.94 -1.50 11.39
N GLY A 109 6.15 -2.57 11.57
CA GLY A 109 6.64 -3.94 11.36
C GLY A 109 7.15 -4.18 9.94
N LEU A 110 6.38 -3.72 8.94
CA LEU A 110 6.79 -3.79 7.53
C LEU A 110 7.97 -2.86 7.22
N LEU A 111 8.04 -1.67 7.82
CA LEU A 111 9.20 -0.79 7.68
C LEU A 111 10.49 -1.47 8.16
N ILE A 112 10.46 -2.12 9.32
CA ILE A 112 11.61 -2.88 9.85
C ILE A 112 11.98 -4.03 8.90
N ALA A 113 10.99 -4.77 8.39
CA ALA A 113 11.23 -5.85 7.44
C ALA A 113 11.88 -5.35 6.13
N ALA A 114 11.37 -4.26 5.54
CA ALA A 114 11.94 -3.68 4.34
C ALA A 114 13.36 -3.13 4.56
N VAL A 115 13.63 -2.49 5.70
CA VAL A 115 14.98 -2.02 6.04
C VAL A 115 15.95 -3.20 6.19
N ARG A 116 15.53 -4.27 6.86
CA ARG A 116 16.32 -5.50 6.97
C ARG A 116 16.67 -6.05 5.57
N ASP A 117 15.68 -6.19 4.70
CA ASP A 117 15.89 -6.76 3.36
C ASP A 117 16.79 -5.85 2.51
N LEU A 118 16.60 -4.52 2.58
CA LEU A 118 17.44 -3.55 1.90
C LEU A 118 18.91 -3.65 2.34
N ILE A 119 19.17 -3.72 3.65
CA ILE A 119 20.53 -3.88 4.19
C ILE A 119 21.14 -5.18 3.67
N LEU A 120 20.40 -6.30 3.73
CA LEU A 120 20.87 -7.59 3.23
C LEU A 120 21.23 -7.53 1.74
N MET A 121 20.37 -6.95 0.90
CA MET A 121 20.62 -6.82 -0.54
C MET A 121 21.87 -5.98 -0.83
N VAL A 122 21.99 -4.81 -0.19
CA VAL A 122 23.13 -3.91 -0.39
C VAL A 122 24.43 -4.54 0.11
N THR A 123 24.43 -5.14 1.29
CA THR A 123 25.60 -5.82 1.85
C THR A 123 26.06 -6.97 0.95
N LEU A 124 25.13 -7.80 0.45
CA LEU A 124 25.49 -8.89 -0.46
C LEU A 124 26.02 -8.35 -1.78
N PHE A 125 25.38 -7.35 -2.38
CA PHE A 125 25.82 -6.78 -3.65
C PHE A 125 27.27 -6.24 -3.59
N VAL A 126 27.64 -5.57 -2.49
CA VAL A 126 28.96 -4.96 -2.30
C VAL A 126 30.04 -5.97 -1.86
N ALA A 127 29.64 -7.11 -1.29
CA ALA A 127 30.56 -8.13 -0.78
C ALA A 127 31.15 -9.02 -1.90
N ALA A 128 31.87 -8.40 -2.84
CA ALA A 128 32.50 -9.09 -3.95
C ALA A 128 33.64 -10.04 -3.47
N PRO A 129 33.82 -11.20 -4.10
CA PRO A 129 33.03 -11.75 -5.22
C PRO A 129 31.82 -12.58 -4.78
N PHE A 130 31.89 -13.26 -3.63
CA PHE A 130 30.92 -14.29 -3.25
C PHE A 130 29.55 -13.73 -2.87
N GLY A 131 29.48 -12.60 -2.16
CA GLY A 131 28.21 -11.97 -1.82
C GLY A 131 27.46 -11.48 -3.04
N THR A 132 28.18 -10.89 -4.01
CA THR A 132 27.57 -10.43 -5.26
C THR A 132 26.96 -11.58 -6.05
N ILE A 133 27.62 -12.76 -6.07
CA ILE A 133 27.09 -13.97 -6.68
C ILE A 133 25.78 -14.38 -5.99
N VAL A 134 25.74 -14.41 -4.66
CA VAL A 134 24.50 -14.73 -3.91
C VAL A 134 23.40 -13.73 -4.22
N TYR A 135 23.72 -12.43 -4.29
CA TYR A 135 22.76 -11.40 -4.66
C TYR A 135 22.18 -11.64 -6.06
N LEU A 136 23.03 -11.90 -7.05
CA LEU A 136 22.60 -12.10 -8.44
C LEU A 136 21.73 -13.36 -8.58
N ILE A 137 22.07 -14.43 -7.87
CA ILE A 137 21.27 -15.66 -7.86
C ILE A 137 19.90 -15.41 -7.23
N ARG A 138 19.82 -14.66 -6.12
CA ARG A 138 18.58 -14.50 -5.35
C ARG A 138 17.69 -13.36 -5.82
N TRP A 139 18.25 -12.27 -6.37
CA TRP A 139 17.52 -11.05 -6.73
C TRP A 139 17.90 -10.44 -8.08
N GLY A 140 18.85 -11.05 -8.81
CA GLY A 140 19.29 -10.54 -10.11
C GLY A 140 18.25 -10.71 -11.23
N ALA A 141 17.32 -11.65 -11.07
CA ALA A 141 16.24 -11.93 -12.01
C ALA A 141 14.91 -11.30 -11.56
N PHE A 142 14.86 -9.96 -11.49
CA PHE A 142 13.63 -9.25 -11.14
C PHE A 142 12.68 -9.17 -12.35
N PRO A 143 11.39 -9.56 -12.23
CA PRO A 143 10.40 -9.48 -13.31
C PRO A 143 9.94 -8.04 -13.52
N LEU A 144 10.82 -7.22 -14.13
CA LEU A 144 10.61 -5.78 -14.32
C LEU A 144 9.36 -5.48 -15.13
N ASP A 145 9.14 -6.21 -16.22
CA ASP A 145 8.03 -5.96 -17.14
C ASP A 145 6.68 -6.21 -16.46
N ASP A 146 6.54 -7.30 -15.71
CA ASP A 146 5.32 -7.63 -14.97
C ASP A 146 5.07 -6.63 -13.84
N ALA A 147 6.12 -6.23 -13.11
CA ALA A 147 6.01 -5.23 -12.06
C ALA A 147 5.55 -3.87 -12.63
N VAL A 148 6.12 -3.44 -13.75
CA VAL A 148 5.74 -2.19 -14.43
C VAL A 148 4.32 -2.27 -14.98
N LEU A 149 3.93 -3.40 -15.58
CA LEU A 149 2.56 -3.61 -16.06
C LEU A 149 1.54 -3.49 -14.92
N LEU A 150 1.82 -4.15 -13.79
CA LEU A 150 0.97 -4.12 -12.62
C LEU A 150 0.87 -2.70 -12.05
N LEU A 151 1.98 -1.98 -11.90
CA LEU A 151 1.97 -0.58 -11.43
C LEU A 151 1.20 0.36 -12.37
N ARG A 152 1.29 0.16 -13.69
CA ARG A 152 0.49 0.91 -14.69
C ARG A 152 -1.00 0.61 -14.58
N LEU A 153 -1.37 -0.64 -14.29
CA LEU A 153 -2.75 -0.99 -14.01
C LEU A 153 -3.24 -0.33 -12.72
N LEU A 154 -2.43 -0.33 -11.65
CA LEU A 154 -2.77 0.31 -10.38
C LEU A 154 -2.96 1.81 -10.52
N ILE A 155 -2.07 2.52 -11.24
CA ILE A 155 -2.24 3.96 -11.43
C ILE A 155 -3.50 4.27 -12.25
N PHE A 156 -3.81 3.48 -13.28
CA PHE A 156 -5.06 3.59 -14.03
C PHE A 156 -6.27 3.43 -13.09
N LEU A 157 -6.26 2.40 -12.25
CA LEU A 157 -7.34 2.13 -11.30
C LEU A 157 -7.52 3.27 -10.28
N LYS A 158 -6.42 3.81 -9.75
CA LYS A 158 -6.42 4.97 -8.83
C LYS A 158 -6.99 6.23 -9.49
N VAL A 159 -6.65 6.48 -10.75
CA VAL A 159 -7.23 7.58 -11.55
C VAL A 159 -8.74 7.38 -11.74
N VAL A 160 -9.18 6.16 -12.05
CA VAL A 160 -10.61 5.84 -12.15
C VAL A 160 -11.32 6.07 -10.82
N VAL A 161 -10.76 5.60 -9.70
CA VAL A 161 -11.31 5.86 -8.35
C VAL A 161 -11.45 7.35 -8.09
N PHE A 162 -10.40 8.14 -8.36
CA PHE A 162 -10.43 9.59 -8.18
C PHE A 162 -11.49 10.27 -9.06
N ALA A 163 -11.57 9.91 -10.34
CA ALA A 163 -12.56 10.45 -11.26
C ALA A 163 -14.00 10.10 -10.84
N MET A 164 -14.24 8.85 -10.42
CA MET A 164 -15.55 8.41 -9.95
C MET A 164 -15.96 9.12 -8.66
N LEU A 165 -15.04 9.37 -7.72
CA LEU A 165 -15.31 10.16 -6.52
C LEU A 165 -15.65 11.61 -6.84
N LEU A 166 -14.93 12.21 -7.79
CA LEU A 166 -15.20 13.57 -8.25
C LEU A 166 -16.59 13.68 -8.91
N LEU A 167 -16.96 12.70 -9.75
CA LEU A 167 -18.28 12.61 -10.38
C LEU A 167 -19.40 12.31 -9.38
N ALA A 168 -19.11 11.53 -8.33
CA ALA A 168 -20.07 11.18 -7.29
C ALA A 168 -20.50 12.40 -6.47
N GLN A 169 -19.54 13.21 -6.03
CA GLN A 169 -19.81 14.41 -5.25
C GLN A 169 -18.63 15.41 -5.36
N PRO A 170 -18.78 16.57 -6.03
CA PRO A 170 -17.70 17.57 -6.14
C PRO A 170 -17.19 18.11 -4.79
N ARG A 171 -18.04 18.10 -3.76
CA ARG A 171 -17.65 18.46 -2.38
C ARG A 171 -16.62 17.51 -1.78
N PHE A 172 -16.38 16.35 -2.40
CA PHE A 172 -15.25 15.48 -2.09
C PHE A 172 -13.93 16.26 -2.05
N LEU A 173 -13.72 17.21 -2.96
CA LEU A 173 -12.53 18.06 -3.01
C LEU A 173 -12.36 18.96 -1.78
N GLN A 174 -13.42 19.17 -0.99
CA GLN A 174 -13.35 19.93 0.26
C GLN A 174 -12.74 19.10 1.39
N ASN A 175 -12.75 17.77 1.30
CA ASN A 175 -12.09 16.89 2.25
C ASN A 175 -10.59 16.80 1.93
N LYS A 176 -9.84 17.80 2.40
CA LYS A 176 -8.40 17.92 2.17
C LYS A 176 -7.62 16.66 2.58
N GLY A 177 -8.06 15.98 3.65
CA GLY A 177 -7.41 14.75 4.13
C GLY A 177 -7.51 13.63 3.10
N LEU A 178 -8.72 13.33 2.63
CA LEU A 178 -8.95 12.26 1.65
C LEU A 178 -8.34 12.57 0.28
N VAL A 179 -8.38 13.84 -0.15
CA VAL A 179 -7.73 14.29 -1.39
C VAL A 179 -6.21 14.13 -1.29
N ALA A 180 -5.60 14.55 -0.17
CA ALA A 180 -4.17 14.38 0.05
C ALA A 180 -3.77 12.90 0.10
N LEU A 181 -4.62 12.03 0.65
CA LEU A 181 -4.38 10.59 0.70
C LEU A 181 -4.42 9.94 -0.69
N LEU A 182 -5.43 10.27 -1.50
CA LEU A 182 -5.51 9.83 -2.90
C LEU A 182 -4.34 10.34 -3.74
N ALA A 183 -3.94 11.60 -3.55
CA ALA A 183 -2.78 12.15 -4.20
C ALA A 183 -1.51 11.41 -3.76
N THR A 184 -1.33 11.15 -2.47
CA THR A 184 -0.15 10.45 -1.94
C THR A 184 0.00 9.06 -2.55
N THR A 185 -1.08 8.27 -2.58
CA THR A 185 -1.01 6.91 -3.14
C THR A 185 -0.77 6.93 -4.66
N GLY A 186 -1.44 7.82 -5.40
CA GLY A 186 -1.21 7.97 -6.84
C GLY A 186 0.22 8.41 -7.16
N LEU A 187 0.75 9.38 -6.41
CA LEU A 187 2.12 9.85 -6.55
C LEU A 187 3.15 8.79 -6.16
N ALA A 188 2.90 8.01 -5.10
CA ALA A 188 3.78 6.91 -4.72
C ALA A 188 3.85 5.85 -5.83
N THR A 189 2.70 5.41 -6.36
CA THR A 189 2.67 4.46 -7.49
C THR A 189 3.37 5.02 -8.73
N LEU A 190 3.13 6.30 -9.05
CA LEU A 190 3.81 6.96 -10.17
C LEU A 190 5.33 7.02 -9.95
N ALA A 191 5.78 7.41 -8.77
CA ALA A 191 7.19 7.52 -8.43
C ALA A 191 7.91 6.18 -8.57
N VAL A 192 7.33 5.08 -8.04
CA VAL A 192 7.90 3.73 -8.21
C VAL A 192 7.98 3.34 -9.68
N THR A 193 6.90 3.58 -10.44
CA THR A 193 6.87 3.25 -11.88
C THR A 193 7.95 3.99 -12.66
N LEU A 194 8.15 5.28 -12.37
CA LEU A 194 9.17 6.09 -13.02
C LEU A 194 10.57 5.60 -12.66
N VAL A 195 10.82 5.34 -11.37
CA VAL A 195 12.12 4.87 -10.88
C VAL A 195 12.52 3.54 -11.53
N TYR A 196 11.58 2.61 -11.74
CA TYR A 196 11.84 1.33 -12.41
C TYR A 196 12.26 1.50 -13.87
N GLY A 197 11.82 2.57 -14.53
CA GLY A 197 12.22 2.88 -15.91
C GLY A 197 13.66 3.39 -16.08
N PHE A 198 14.31 3.84 -15.01
CA PHE A 198 15.66 4.43 -15.07
C PHE A 198 16.78 3.51 -14.56
N VAL A 199 16.44 2.45 -13.84
CA VAL A 199 17.42 1.63 -13.10
C VAL A 199 17.74 0.36 -13.90
N PRO A 200 19.04 -0.04 -14.01
CA PRO A 200 19.41 -1.30 -14.63
C PRO A 200 18.77 -2.49 -13.91
N THR A 201 18.32 -3.51 -14.65
CA THR A 201 17.57 -4.66 -14.11
C THR A 201 18.20 -5.29 -12.86
N ILE A 202 19.53 -5.40 -12.84
CA ILE A 202 20.27 -5.99 -11.72
C ILE A 202 20.10 -5.20 -10.41
N LEU A 203 19.89 -3.89 -10.48
CA LEU A 203 19.72 -3.01 -9.31
C LEU A 203 18.25 -2.75 -8.96
N VAL A 204 17.31 -3.18 -9.80
CA VAL A 204 15.87 -2.92 -9.58
C VAL A 204 15.39 -3.49 -8.25
N SER A 205 15.86 -4.67 -7.84
CA SER A 205 15.48 -5.29 -6.56
C SER A 205 15.86 -4.44 -5.34
N ILE A 206 17.05 -3.83 -5.34
CA ILE A 206 17.48 -2.91 -4.27
C ILE A 206 16.59 -1.66 -4.26
N VAL A 207 16.28 -1.15 -5.45
CA VAL A 207 15.47 0.06 -5.60
C VAL A 207 14.00 -0.19 -5.23
N ASP A 208 13.46 -1.36 -5.54
CA ASP A 208 12.14 -1.83 -5.10
C ASP A 208 12.08 -1.94 -3.55
N ALA A 209 13.10 -2.52 -2.92
CA ALA A 209 13.18 -2.55 -1.46
C ALA A 209 13.29 -1.15 -0.84
N ALA A 210 14.07 -0.25 -1.45
CA ALA A 210 14.16 1.14 -1.01
C ALA A 210 12.83 1.89 -1.16
N ALA A 211 12.11 1.66 -2.26
CA ALA A 211 10.77 2.19 -2.44
C ALA A 211 9.80 1.67 -1.37
N ALA A 212 9.85 0.38 -1.02
CA ALA A 212 9.05 -0.20 0.05
C ALA A 212 9.30 0.49 1.40
N VAL A 213 10.58 0.77 1.74
CA VAL A 213 10.94 1.53 2.96
C VAL A 213 10.27 2.91 2.97
N VAL A 214 10.38 3.65 1.87
CA VAL A 214 9.79 5.00 1.75
C VAL A 214 8.27 4.94 1.88
N ILE A 215 7.62 3.97 1.22
CA ILE A 215 6.16 3.81 1.26
C ILE A 215 5.69 3.44 2.68
N ALA A 216 6.37 2.52 3.36
CA ALA A 216 6.04 2.17 4.74
C ALA A 216 6.21 3.36 5.69
N ALA A 217 7.26 4.18 5.51
CA ALA A 217 7.46 5.39 6.29
C ALA A 217 6.31 6.40 6.06
N VAL A 218 5.91 6.61 4.81
CA VAL A 218 4.77 7.47 4.46
C VAL A 218 3.47 6.94 5.07
N ALA A 219 3.23 5.63 5.01
CA ALA A 219 2.07 5.00 5.64
C ALA A 219 2.08 5.16 7.17
N ALA A 220 3.23 5.01 7.83
CA ALA A 220 3.37 5.23 9.27
C ALA A 220 3.10 6.69 9.67
N ILE A 221 3.52 7.66 8.84
CA ILE A 221 3.20 9.08 9.05
C ILE A 221 1.69 9.30 8.95
N TRP A 222 1.03 8.77 7.93
CA TRP A 222 -0.43 8.87 7.79
C TRP A 222 -1.19 8.20 8.94
N ALA A 223 -0.75 7.00 9.35
CA ALA A 223 -1.33 6.30 10.51
C ALA A 223 -1.19 7.13 11.79
N SER A 224 -0.03 7.79 11.98
CA SER A 224 0.20 8.70 13.11
C SER A 224 -0.72 9.92 13.06
N ILE A 225 -0.90 10.53 11.89
CA ILE A 225 -1.82 11.66 11.70
C ILE A 225 -3.26 11.24 12.04
N LEU A 226 -3.70 10.06 11.60
CA LEU A 226 -5.02 9.53 11.93
C LEU A 226 -5.19 9.22 13.42
N ALA A 227 -4.17 8.62 14.05
CA ALA A 227 -4.19 8.35 15.48
C ALA A 227 -4.33 9.66 16.28
N LEU A 228 -3.52 10.67 15.96
CA LEU A 228 -3.59 12.00 16.60
C LEU A 228 -4.92 12.69 16.33
N GLY A 229 -5.43 12.63 15.10
CA GLY A 229 -6.71 13.21 14.70
C GLY A 229 -7.92 12.56 15.40
N SER A 230 -7.78 11.33 15.89
CA SER A 230 -8.84 10.60 16.58
C SER A 230 -8.95 10.89 18.09
N LEU A 231 -7.91 11.49 18.69
CA LEU A 231 -7.88 11.82 20.13
C LEU A 231 -9.06 12.68 20.61
N PRO A 232 -9.51 13.73 19.90
CA PRO A 232 -10.64 14.55 20.35
C PRO A 232 -11.94 13.73 20.48
N ALA A 233 -12.18 12.80 19.56
CA ALA A 233 -13.37 11.95 19.58
C ALA A 233 -13.35 10.98 20.77
N VAL A 234 -12.15 10.49 21.17
CA VAL A 234 -11.98 9.68 22.37
C VAL A 234 -12.30 10.48 23.63
N VAL A 235 -11.77 11.71 23.73
CA VAL A 235 -12.03 12.59 24.88
C VAL A 235 -13.52 12.89 25.00
N GLU A 236 -14.21 13.14 23.89
CA GLU A 236 -15.66 13.38 23.88
C GLU A 236 -16.45 12.13 24.30
N ALA A 237 -16.07 10.94 23.80
CA ALA A 237 -16.70 9.68 24.19
C ALA A 237 -16.57 9.40 25.70
N ILE A 238 -15.41 9.71 26.30
CA ILE A 238 -15.16 9.58 27.75
C ILE A 238 -16.01 10.60 28.53
N ARG A 239 -16.07 11.86 28.07
CA ARG A 239 -16.88 12.91 28.72
C ARG A 239 -18.36 12.57 28.75
N ALA A 240 -18.92 12.12 27.62
CA ALA A 240 -20.32 11.71 27.50
C ALA A 240 -20.65 10.49 28.38
N SER A 241 -19.70 9.57 28.59
CA SER A 241 -19.89 8.46 29.52
C SER A 241 -19.99 8.91 30.97
N ARG A 242 -19.27 9.96 31.37
CA ARG A 242 -19.33 10.50 32.75
C ARG A 242 -20.64 11.22 33.05
N SER A 243 -21.25 11.88 32.06
CA SER A 243 -22.54 12.56 32.25
C SER A 243 -23.74 11.60 32.32
N SER A 244 -23.61 10.38 31.81
CA SER A 244 -24.65 9.33 31.87
C SER A 244 -24.71 8.58 33.21
N VAL A 245 -23.71 8.77 34.08
CA VAL A 245 -23.58 8.10 35.38
C VAL A 245 -24.05 9.00 36.54
N ARG A 246 -24.48 10.23 36.25
CA ARG A 246 -25.19 11.12 37.19
C ARG A 246 -26.66 11.18 36.83
#